data_AF-A0A0Q6EZM8-F1
#
_entry.id   AF-A0A0Q6EZM8-F1
#
_cell.length_a   1.000
_cell.length_b   1.000
_cell.length_c   1.000
_cell.angle_alpha   90.00
_cell.angle_beta   90.00
_cell.angle_gamma   90.00
#
_symmetry.space_group_name_H-M   'P 1'
#
loop_
_entity.id
_entity.type
_entity.pdbx_description
1 polymer ?
#
loop_
_entity_poly.entity_id
_entity_poly.type
_entity_poly.pdbx_seq_one_letter_code
_entity_poly.pdbx_strand_id
1 'polypeptide(L)'
;MRIAAITALCLALAGCVPSDGPQALMSVDDGYDDDAHCKSLLMKPGDLVYVQCRLAMRKTYLQSYASRKATIARAAAPTHGQVPEDVDRSLRNDAFCNYDESVKLSIQPDAEDILAVGAYDKCSATREQLQQDISAWTGANSVTFTQGERAIVIAQNVEAIREGRAVARGPNYAAGDPALAPQ
;
A
#
# COMPACT_ATOMS: atom_id res chain seq x y z
N MET A 1 -42.36 45.41 -18.39
CA MET A 1 -40.94 45.83 -18.52
C MET A 1 -40.10 44.66 -17.99
N ARG A 2 -39.45 43.88 -18.88
CA ARG A 2 -37.96 43.81 -19.07
C ARG A 2 -37.23 43.91 -17.71
N ILE A 3 -36.41 42.95 -17.27
CA ILE A 3 -35.17 42.45 -17.89
C ILE A 3 -34.83 41.05 -17.33
N ALA A 4 -34.33 40.17 -18.21
CA ALA A 4 -33.67 38.92 -17.87
C ALA A 4 -32.21 39.16 -17.45
N ALA A 5 -31.73 38.44 -16.44
CA ALA A 5 -30.30 38.17 -16.26
C ALA A 5 -30.12 36.89 -15.42
N ILE A 6 -30.23 35.75 -16.11
CA ILE A 6 -29.43 34.57 -15.78
C ILE A 6 -27.97 34.98 -16.00
N THR A 7 -27.07 34.58 -15.10
CA THR A 7 -25.77 33.88 -15.36
C THR A 7 -24.70 34.27 -14.33
N ALA A 8 -24.04 33.24 -13.80
CA ALA A 8 -22.69 33.22 -13.25
C ALA A 8 -22.42 33.89 -11.88
N LEU A 9 -22.64 33.10 -10.82
CA LEU A 9 -21.68 33.09 -9.71
C LEU A 9 -21.35 31.63 -9.32
N CYS A 10 -20.92 30.84 -10.32
CA CYS A 10 -20.10 29.66 -10.08
C CYS A 10 -18.65 30.14 -10.02
N LEU A 11 -18.13 30.42 -8.83
CA LEU A 11 -16.69 30.50 -8.59
C LEU A 11 -16.40 30.24 -7.11
N ALA A 12 -15.64 29.16 -6.91
CA ALA A 12 -14.67 28.97 -5.84
C ALA A 12 -15.19 28.71 -4.41
N LEU A 13 -15.86 27.58 -4.21
CA LEU A 13 -15.66 26.74 -3.01
C LEU A 13 -15.49 25.26 -3.40
N ALA A 14 -14.74 25.01 -4.47
CA ALA A 14 -13.97 23.77 -4.56
C ALA A 14 -12.75 23.99 -3.66
N GLY A 15 -12.91 23.71 -2.37
CA GLY A 15 -11.77 23.52 -1.50
C GLY A 15 -10.94 22.39 -2.11
N CYS A 16 -9.82 22.76 -2.74
CA CYS A 16 -8.67 21.89 -2.88
C CYS A 16 -8.40 21.34 -1.49
N VAL A 17 -8.87 20.12 -1.23
CA VAL A 17 -8.20 19.24 -0.28
C VAL A 17 -6.80 19.13 -0.84
N PRO A 18 -5.76 19.68 -0.20
CA PRO A 18 -4.43 19.19 -0.50
C PRO A 18 -4.52 17.71 -0.19
N SER A 19 -4.30 16.87 -1.21
CA SER A 19 -3.90 15.49 -0.94
C SER A 19 -2.50 15.56 -0.32
N ASP A 20 -2.43 16.05 0.91
CA ASP A 20 -1.51 15.50 1.89
C ASP A 20 -2.04 14.09 2.13
N GLY A 21 -1.78 13.21 1.17
CA GLY A 21 -1.50 11.84 1.55
C GLY A 21 -0.44 11.93 2.64
N PRO A 22 -0.46 11.06 3.65
CA PRO A 22 0.67 11.01 4.55
C PRO A 22 1.88 10.66 3.69
N GLN A 23 2.62 11.68 3.25
CA GLN A 23 4.06 11.61 3.34
C GLN A 23 4.24 11.31 4.81
N ALA A 24 4.38 10.02 5.12
CA ALA A 24 5.05 9.61 6.33
C ALA A 24 6.46 10.20 6.20
N LEU A 25 6.56 11.49 6.51
CA LEU A 25 7.74 12.09 7.07
C LEU A 25 7.98 11.23 8.29
N MET A 26 8.72 10.15 8.08
CA MET A 26 9.38 9.48 9.17
C MET A 26 10.02 10.60 9.96
N SER A 27 9.70 10.68 11.25
CA SER A 27 10.57 11.40 12.15
C SER A 27 11.97 10.85 11.84
N VAL A 28 12.92 11.74 11.55
CA VAL A 28 14.28 11.32 11.21
C VAL A 28 14.84 10.41 12.31
N ASP A 29 14.41 10.65 13.57
CA ASP A 29 14.71 9.82 14.73
C ASP A 29 14.18 8.38 14.61
N ASP A 30 12.92 8.18 14.19
CA ASP A 30 12.34 6.83 14.04
C ASP A 30 13.13 6.00 13.00
N GLY A 31 13.63 6.67 11.95
CA GLY A 31 14.44 6.03 10.91
C GLY A 31 15.81 5.55 11.39
N TYR A 32 16.39 6.20 12.41
CA TYR A 32 17.65 5.82 13.03
C TYR A 32 17.46 4.72 14.08
N ASP A 33 16.39 4.80 14.88
CA ASP A 33 16.08 3.77 15.89
C ASP A 33 15.71 2.43 15.24
N ASP A 34 14.93 2.45 14.15
CA ASP A 34 14.63 1.26 13.35
C ASP A 34 15.90 0.63 12.76
N ASP A 35 16.84 1.47 12.29
CA ASP A 35 18.13 1.03 11.73
C ASP A 35 19.01 0.38 12.81
N ALA A 36 19.10 1.00 13.98
CA ALA A 36 19.84 0.50 15.12
C ALA A 36 19.26 -0.84 15.60
N HIS A 37 17.94 -0.98 15.65
CA HIS A 37 17.27 -2.23 15.99
C HIS A 37 17.67 -3.35 15.01
N CYS A 38 17.49 -3.15 13.71
CA CYS A 38 17.78 -4.18 12.72
C CYS A 38 19.28 -4.52 12.65
N LYS A 39 20.18 -3.54 12.80
CA LYS A 39 21.63 -3.78 12.86
C LYS A 39 22.07 -4.50 14.14
N SER A 40 21.39 -4.27 15.27
CA SER A 40 21.67 -4.98 16.53
C SER A 40 21.43 -6.48 16.42
N LEU A 41 20.55 -6.89 15.50
CA LEU A 41 20.30 -8.28 15.13
C LEU A 41 21.31 -8.81 14.08
N LEU A 42 22.40 -8.08 13.85
CA LEU A 42 23.47 -8.41 12.89
C LEU A 42 23.02 -8.48 11.42
N MET A 43 21.88 -7.85 11.09
CA MET A 43 21.40 -7.76 9.71
C MET A 43 22.15 -6.65 8.95
N LYS A 44 22.52 -6.91 7.69
CA LYS A 44 23.24 -5.93 6.87
C LYS A 44 22.29 -5.15 5.96
N PRO A 45 22.49 -3.83 5.79
CA PRO A 45 21.82 -3.07 4.74
C PRO A 45 21.98 -3.73 3.37
N GLY A 46 20.92 -3.68 2.56
CA GLY A 46 20.84 -4.37 1.27
C GLY A 46 20.33 -5.81 1.34
N ASP A 47 20.44 -6.49 2.48
CA ASP A 47 19.87 -7.83 2.64
C ASP A 47 18.35 -7.77 2.75
N LEU A 48 17.65 -8.73 2.14
CA LEU A 48 16.18 -8.83 2.23
C LEU A 48 15.69 -8.89 3.68
N VAL A 49 16.41 -9.60 4.56
CA VAL A 49 16.05 -9.75 5.97
C VAL A 49 16.12 -8.40 6.70
N TYR A 50 17.09 -7.55 6.36
CA TYR A 50 17.19 -6.19 6.89
C TYR A 50 16.01 -5.33 6.41
N VAL A 51 15.67 -5.40 5.12
CA VAL A 51 14.52 -4.68 4.55
C VAL A 51 13.22 -5.10 5.24
N GLN A 52 12.98 -6.41 5.40
CA GLN A 52 11.80 -6.94 6.09
C GLN A 52 11.71 -6.46 7.55
N CYS A 53 12.83 -6.41 8.28
CA CYS A 53 12.89 -5.89 9.63
C CYS A 53 12.48 -4.41 9.70
N ARG A 54 13.07 -3.56 8.84
CA ARG A 54 12.76 -2.12 8.77
C ARG A 54 11.29 -1.88 8.42
N LEU A 55 10.76 -2.67 7.49
CA LEU A 55 9.40 -2.52 6.99
C LEU A 55 8.33 -3.07 7.94
N ALA A 56 8.66 -4.05 8.78
CA ALA A 56 7.74 -4.52 9.83
C ALA A 56 7.43 -3.40 10.85
N MET A 57 8.41 -2.54 11.15
CA MET A 57 8.28 -1.41 12.07
C MET A 57 7.37 -0.30 11.50
N ARG A 58 7.41 -0.07 10.18
CA ARG A 58 6.64 0.99 9.50
C ARG A 58 5.13 0.74 9.40
N LYS A 59 4.68 -0.51 9.56
CA LYS A 59 3.25 -0.90 9.55
C LYS A 59 2.51 -0.52 8.25
N THR A 60 3.19 -0.30 7.13
CA THR A 60 2.59 0.02 5.83
C THR A 60 1.52 -1.00 5.42
N TYR A 61 1.78 -2.29 5.65
CA TYR A 61 0.80 -3.34 5.36
C TYR A 61 -0.53 -3.13 6.11
N LEU A 62 -0.50 -2.65 7.36
CA LEU A 62 -1.70 -2.40 8.17
C LEU A 62 -2.52 -1.25 7.58
N GLN A 63 -1.85 -0.22 7.06
CA GLN A 63 -2.52 0.92 6.42
C GLN A 63 -3.17 0.49 5.10
N SER A 64 -2.46 -0.26 4.27
CA SER A 64 -2.99 -0.82 3.00
C SER A 64 -4.19 -1.72 3.24
N TYR A 65 -4.12 -2.63 4.23
CA TYR A 65 -5.24 -3.46 4.67
C TYR A 65 -6.42 -2.62 5.16
N ALA A 66 -6.20 -1.66 6.07
CA ALA A 66 -7.27 -0.84 6.63
C ALA A 66 -7.98 0.01 5.56
N SER A 67 -7.22 0.55 4.60
CA SER A 67 -7.77 1.30 3.46
C SER A 67 -8.64 0.44 2.55
N ARG A 68 -8.18 -0.78 2.22
CA ARG A 68 -8.97 -1.73 1.43
C ARG A 68 -10.23 -2.16 2.17
N LYS A 69 -10.12 -2.49 3.46
CA LYS A 69 -11.27 -2.83 4.31
C LYS A 69 -12.30 -1.73 4.33
N ALA A 70 -11.87 -0.48 4.49
CA ALA A 70 -12.77 0.67 4.47
C ALA A 70 -13.47 0.84 3.12
N THR A 71 -12.76 0.58 2.02
CA THR A 71 -13.34 0.65 0.66
C THR A 71 -14.39 -0.43 0.43
N ILE A 72 -14.08 -1.67 0.80
CA ILE A 72 -15.00 -2.81 0.75
C ILE A 72 -16.23 -2.55 1.62
N ALA A 73 -16.02 -2.09 2.87
CA ALA A 73 -17.09 -1.75 3.78
C ALA A 73 -17.98 -0.64 3.22
N ARG A 74 -17.43 0.44 2.66
CA ARG A 74 -18.24 1.51 2.05
C ARG A 74 -19.09 1.01 0.87
N ALA A 75 -18.55 0.10 0.07
CA ALA A 75 -19.25 -0.44 -1.08
C ALA A 75 -20.39 -1.41 -0.69
N ALA A 76 -20.19 -2.22 0.35
CA ALA A 76 -21.10 -3.31 0.70
C ALA A 76 -21.99 -3.03 1.93
N ALA A 77 -21.58 -2.16 2.85
CA ALA A 77 -22.31 -1.92 4.11
C ALA A 77 -23.74 -1.42 3.98
N PRO A 78 -24.12 -0.60 2.97
CA PRO A 78 -25.52 -0.18 2.79
C PRO A 78 -26.48 -1.36 2.59
N THR A 79 -25.97 -2.50 2.12
CA THR A 79 -26.78 -3.66 1.70
C THR A 79 -26.51 -4.90 2.57
N HIS A 80 -25.28 -5.06 3.10
CA HIS A 80 -24.83 -6.30 3.73
C HIS A 80 -24.31 -6.13 5.18
N GLY A 81 -24.32 -4.91 5.73
CA GLY A 81 -23.87 -4.65 7.09
C GLY A 81 -22.34 -4.64 7.25
N GLN A 82 -21.85 -5.03 8.42
CA GLN A 82 -20.41 -5.02 8.72
C GLN A 82 -19.65 -6.12 7.95
N VAL A 83 -18.38 -5.87 7.65
CA VAL A 83 -17.49 -6.87 7.05
C VAL A 83 -17.36 -8.07 8.01
N PRO A 84 -17.76 -9.29 7.60
CA PRO A 84 -17.67 -10.45 8.47
C PRO A 84 -16.21 -10.91 8.68
N GLU A 85 -15.97 -11.73 9.69
CA GLU A 85 -14.61 -12.11 10.13
C GLU A 85 -13.83 -12.92 9.08
N ASP A 86 -14.51 -13.78 8.32
CA ASP A 86 -13.91 -14.54 7.22
C ASP A 86 -13.39 -13.63 6.11
N VAL A 87 -14.22 -12.69 5.65
CA VAL A 87 -13.82 -11.67 4.67
C VAL A 87 -12.67 -10.82 5.22
N ASP A 88 -12.73 -10.43 6.51
CA ASP A 88 -11.65 -9.67 7.16
C ASP A 88 -10.32 -10.44 7.15
N ARG A 89 -10.36 -11.72 7.52
CA ARG A 89 -9.19 -12.60 7.56
C ARG A 89 -8.60 -12.80 6.17
N SER A 90 -9.42 -13.11 5.17
CA SER A 90 -8.94 -13.29 3.79
C SER A 90 -8.41 -12.00 3.19
N LEU A 91 -8.99 -10.85 3.54
CA LEU A 91 -8.48 -9.55 3.13
C LEU A 91 -7.10 -9.25 3.73
N ARG A 92 -6.91 -9.57 5.03
CA ARG A 92 -5.58 -9.45 5.67
C ARG A 92 -4.56 -10.35 5.01
N ASN A 93 -4.93 -11.60 4.71
CA ASN A 93 -4.03 -12.56 4.07
C ASN A 93 -3.59 -12.08 2.67
N ASP A 94 -4.54 -11.59 1.86
CA ASP A 94 -4.22 -11.05 0.54
C ASP A 94 -3.36 -9.78 0.64
N ALA A 95 -3.71 -8.84 1.53
CA ALA A 95 -2.90 -7.63 1.74
C ALA A 95 -1.48 -7.94 2.22
N PHE A 96 -1.33 -8.90 3.15
CA PHE A 96 -0.04 -9.33 3.64
C PHE A 96 0.80 -10.01 2.56
N CYS A 97 0.21 -10.92 1.77
CA CYS A 97 0.91 -11.56 0.65
C CYS A 97 1.46 -10.53 -0.34
N ASN A 98 0.60 -9.59 -0.76
CA ASN A 98 0.98 -8.57 -1.74
C ASN A 98 2.11 -7.69 -1.21
N TYR A 99 2.07 -7.31 0.06
CA TYR A 99 3.16 -6.59 0.72
C TYR A 99 4.44 -7.42 0.76
N ASP A 100 4.40 -8.64 1.29
CA ASP A 100 5.58 -9.50 1.44
C ASP A 100 6.25 -9.80 0.08
N GLU A 101 5.47 -10.10 -0.96
CA GLU A 101 6.01 -10.30 -2.31
C GLU A 101 6.57 -9.01 -2.92
N SER A 102 5.94 -7.86 -2.68
CA SER A 102 6.48 -6.56 -3.12
C SER A 102 7.81 -6.26 -2.44
N VAL A 103 7.94 -6.57 -1.15
CA VAL A 103 9.19 -6.41 -0.39
C VAL A 103 10.28 -7.33 -0.91
N LYS A 104 9.98 -8.61 -1.17
CA LYS A 104 10.92 -9.57 -1.79
C LYS A 104 11.41 -9.09 -3.16
N LEU A 105 10.51 -8.51 -3.95
CA LEU A 105 10.83 -8.00 -5.29
C LEU A 105 11.56 -6.65 -5.25
N SER A 106 11.49 -5.89 -4.15
CA SER A 106 12.05 -4.53 -4.06
C SER A 106 13.56 -4.44 -4.31
N ILE A 107 14.30 -5.53 -4.05
CA ILE A 107 15.76 -5.62 -4.27
C ILE A 107 16.13 -5.89 -5.73
N GLN A 108 15.16 -6.20 -6.59
CA GLN A 108 15.39 -6.44 -8.01
C GLN A 108 15.57 -5.11 -8.76
N PRO A 109 16.43 -5.06 -9.79
CA PRO A 109 16.75 -3.84 -10.52
C PRO A 109 15.68 -3.41 -11.55
N ASP A 110 14.62 -4.21 -11.74
CA ASP A 110 13.58 -3.97 -12.75
C ASP A 110 12.68 -2.76 -12.43
N ALA A 111 11.82 -2.38 -13.39
CA ALA A 111 10.88 -1.29 -13.19
C ALA A 111 9.82 -1.63 -12.12
N GLU A 112 9.44 -0.63 -11.32
CA GLU A 112 8.56 -0.80 -10.14
C GLU A 112 7.18 -1.32 -10.50
N ASP A 113 6.65 -0.90 -11.64
CA ASP A 113 5.36 -1.33 -12.18
C ASP A 113 5.38 -2.81 -12.60
N ILE A 114 6.46 -3.26 -13.26
CA ILE A 114 6.66 -4.66 -13.62
C ILE A 114 6.72 -5.52 -12.36
N LEU A 115 7.51 -5.10 -11.37
CA LEU A 115 7.64 -5.82 -10.10
C LEU A 115 6.33 -5.82 -9.30
N ALA A 116 5.57 -4.72 -9.32
CA ALA A 116 4.27 -4.62 -8.65
C ALA A 116 3.22 -5.56 -9.25
N VAL A 117 3.21 -5.70 -10.58
CA VAL A 117 2.40 -6.71 -11.28
C VAL A 117 2.87 -8.12 -10.92
N GLY A 118 4.18 -8.36 -10.86
CA GLY A 118 4.73 -9.64 -10.41
C GLY A 118 4.28 -10.02 -9.00
N ALA A 119 4.31 -9.08 -8.04
CA ALA A 119 3.79 -9.29 -6.69
C ALA A 119 2.28 -9.60 -6.71
N TYR A 120 1.52 -8.86 -7.52
CA TYR A 120 0.09 -9.11 -7.69
C TYR A 120 -0.18 -10.54 -8.20
N ASP A 121 0.57 -11.00 -9.20
CA ASP A 121 0.35 -12.31 -9.81
C ASP A 121 0.72 -13.47 -8.89
N LYS A 122 1.78 -13.33 -8.09
CA LYS A 122 2.18 -14.34 -7.10
C LYS A 122 1.16 -14.57 -5.99
N CYS A 123 0.33 -13.58 -5.70
CA CYS A 123 -0.72 -13.66 -4.68
C CYS A 123 -2.09 -14.06 -5.22
N SER A 124 -2.14 -14.75 -6.37
CA SER A 124 -3.40 -15.20 -6.98
C SER A 124 -4.25 -16.06 -6.03
N ALA A 125 -3.64 -17.03 -5.34
CA ALA A 125 -4.35 -17.95 -4.46
C ALA A 125 -5.03 -17.25 -3.27
N THR A 126 -4.35 -16.30 -2.62
CA THR A 126 -4.96 -15.53 -1.52
C THR A 126 -6.08 -14.64 -2.03
N ARG A 127 -5.93 -14.10 -3.24
CA ARG A 127 -6.95 -13.27 -3.88
C ARG A 127 -8.17 -14.07 -4.31
N GLU A 128 -7.98 -15.31 -4.77
CA GLU A 128 -9.06 -16.24 -5.08
C GLU A 128 -9.87 -16.60 -3.83
N GLN A 129 -9.22 -16.78 -2.67
CA GLN A 129 -9.95 -16.98 -1.42
C GLN A 129 -10.75 -15.74 -1.03
N LEU A 130 -10.13 -14.55 -1.06
CA LEU A 130 -10.82 -13.28 -0.79
C LEU A 130 -12.04 -13.09 -1.70
N GLN A 131 -11.90 -13.46 -2.97
CA GLN A 131 -12.98 -13.44 -3.96
C GLN A 131 -14.16 -14.33 -3.59
N GLN A 132 -13.89 -15.55 -3.14
CA GLN A 132 -14.93 -16.49 -2.72
C GLN A 132 -15.68 -15.95 -1.51
N ASP A 133 -14.96 -15.44 -0.51
CA ASP A 133 -15.57 -14.93 0.72
C ASP A 133 -16.40 -13.66 0.47
N ILE A 134 -15.92 -12.75 -0.39
CA ILE A 134 -16.69 -11.56 -0.78
C ILE A 134 -17.92 -11.94 -1.58
N SER A 135 -17.82 -12.90 -2.50
CA SER A 135 -18.97 -13.37 -3.28
C SER A 135 -20.00 -14.07 -2.38
N ALA A 136 -19.56 -14.88 -1.41
CA ALA A 136 -20.44 -15.50 -0.42
C ALA A 136 -21.16 -14.46 0.46
N TRP A 137 -20.47 -13.38 0.84
CA TRP A 137 -21.04 -12.33 1.68
C TRP A 137 -22.01 -11.40 0.92
N THR A 138 -21.62 -10.99 -0.29
CA THR A 138 -22.33 -9.92 -1.02
C THR A 138 -23.23 -10.43 -2.14
N GLY A 139 -23.06 -11.68 -2.57
CA GLY A 139 -23.66 -12.20 -3.80
C GLY A 139 -23.09 -11.58 -5.08
N ALA A 140 -22.08 -10.70 -4.97
CA ALA A 140 -21.48 -10.05 -6.12
C ALA A 140 -20.65 -11.03 -6.96
N ASN A 141 -20.50 -10.70 -8.24
CA ASN A 141 -19.59 -11.41 -9.14
C ASN A 141 -18.14 -11.19 -8.68
N SER A 142 -17.47 -12.26 -8.27
CA SER A 142 -16.11 -12.24 -7.73
C SER A 142 -15.07 -11.65 -8.71
N VAL A 143 -15.20 -11.95 -10.01
CA VAL A 143 -14.26 -11.46 -11.03
C VAL A 143 -14.36 -9.94 -11.17
N THR A 144 -15.59 -9.39 -11.16
CA THR A 144 -15.84 -7.96 -11.30
C THR A 144 -15.25 -7.17 -10.13
N PHE A 145 -15.43 -7.67 -8.91
CA PHE A 145 -14.85 -7.07 -7.71
C PHE A 145 -13.32 -6.97 -7.81
N THR A 146 -12.67 -8.07 -8.18
CA THR A 146 -11.19 -8.16 -8.23
C THR A 146 -10.59 -7.29 -9.33
N GLN A 147 -11.24 -7.21 -10.49
CA GLN A 147 -10.82 -6.30 -11.55
C GLN A 147 -10.92 -4.83 -11.09
N GLY A 148 -11.94 -4.49 -10.31
CA GLY A 148 -12.07 -3.18 -9.68
C GLY A 148 -10.96 -2.86 -8.67
N GLU A 149 -10.51 -3.85 -7.89
CA GLU A 149 -9.43 -3.67 -6.92
C GLU A 149 -8.02 -3.68 -7.53
N ARG A 150 -7.83 -4.26 -8.73
CA ARG A 150 -6.50 -4.52 -9.29
C ARG A 150 -5.60 -3.29 -9.31
N ALA A 151 -6.11 -2.15 -9.77
CA ALA A 151 -5.33 -0.91 -9.85
C ALA A 151 -4.88 -0.42 -8.46
N ILE A 152 -5.74 -0.57 -7.44
CA ILE A 152 -5.45 -0.19 -6.06
C ILE A 152 -4.34 -1.07 -5.51
N VAL A 153 -4.44 -2.39 -5.69
CA VAL A 153 -3.44 -3.34 -5.18
C VAL A 153 -2.09 -3.14 -5.88
N ILE A 154 -2.07 -2.92 -7.20
CA ILE A 154 -0.82 -2.62 -7.92
C ILE A 154 -0.19 -1.33 -7.41
N ALA A 155 -0.97 -0.27 -7.19
CA ALA A 155 -0.45 0.99 -6.63
C ALA A 155 0.15 0.79 -5.23
N GLN A 156 -0.49 -0.01 -4.38
CA GLN A 156 0.04 -0.37 -3.06
C GLN A 156 1.34 -1.19 -3.16
N ASN A 157 1.43 -2.09 -4.13
CA ASN A 157 2.64 -2.88 -4.37
C ASN A 157 3.81 -1.99 -4.83
N VAL A 158 3.55 -1.02 -5.72
CA VAL A 158 4.55 -0.02 -6.12
C VAL A 158 5.07 0.74 -4.91
N GLU A 159 4.19 1.17 -4.02
CA GLU A 159 4.60 1.90 -2.81
C GLU A 159 5.45 1.02 -1.89
N ALA A 160 5.04 -0.23 -1.65
CA ALA A 160 5.82 -1.17 -0.85
C ALA A 160 7.21 -1.45 -1.47
N ILE A 161 7.32 -1.51 -2.80
CA ILE A 161 8.60 -1.64 -3.51
C ILE A 161 9.48 -0.40 -3.28
N ARG A 162 8.92 0.81 -3.40
CA ARG A 162 9.64 2.06 -3.15
C ARG A 162 10.14 2.15 -1.72
N GLU A 163 9.29 1.81 -0.76
CA GLU A 163 9.67 1.75 0.64
C GLU A 163 10.80 0.75 0.88
N GLY A 164 10.69 -0.45 0.31
CA GLY A 164 11.72 -1.49 0.39
C GLY A 164 13.06 -1.02 -0.16
N ARG A 165 13.06 -0.38 -1.33
CA ARG A 165 14.27 0.22 -1.93
C ARG A 165 14.86 1.33 -1.08
N ALA A 166 14.02 2.19 -0.51
CA ALA A 166 14.46 3.28 0.34
C ALA A 166 15.12 2.76 1.62
N VAL A 167 14.51 1.78 2.30
CA VAL A 167 15.10 1.23 3.52
C VAL A 167 16.33 0.39 3.24
N ALA A 168 16.41 -0.34 2.11
CA ALA A 168 17.56 -1.18 1.77
C ALA A 168 18.89 -0.43 1.80
N ARG A 169 18.87 0.88 1.50
CA ARG A 169 20.07 1.74 1.48
C ARG A 169 20.46 2.29 2.86
N GLY A 170 19.63 2.09 3.89
CA GLY A 170 19.81 2.66 5.22
C GLY A 170 19.54 4.17 5.29
N PRO A 171 19.44 4.74 6.51
CA PRO A 171 19.07 6.15 6.70
C PRO A 171 20.15 7.13 6.21
N ASN A 172 21.43 6.72 6.21
CA ASN A 172 22.55 7.58 5.82
C ASN A 172 22.69 7.81 4.31
N TYR A 173 22.04 6.99 3.47
CA TYR A 173 22.06 7.18 2.02
C TYR A 173 21.32 8.45 1.60
N ALA A 174 20.25 8.83 2.32
CA ALA A 174 19.52 10.07 2.06
C ALA A 174 20.31 11.33 2.49
N ALA A 175 21.29 11.19 3.38
CA ALA A 175 22.10 12.29 3.90
C ALA A 175 23.33 12.63 3.02
N GLY A 176 23.50 11.97 1.88
CA GLY A 176 24.56 12.27 0.93
C GLY A 176 25.95 11.79 1.37
N ASP A 177 26.05 10.71 2.15
CA ASP A 177 27.34 10.11 2.51
C ASP A 177 27.93 9.36 1.29
N PRO A 178 29.00 9.87 0.66
CA PRO A 178 29.59 9.28 -0.54
C PRO A 178 30.28 7.93 -0.27
N ALA A 179 30.46 7.52 0.99
CA ALA A 179 31.06 6.24 1.35
C ALA A 179 30.17 5.01 1.08
N LEU A 180 28.88 5.22 0.76
CA LEU A 180 27.89 4.15 0.49
C LEU A 180 27.34 4.18 -0.95
N ALA A 181 27.97 4.92 -1.86
CA ALA A 181 27.67 4.82 -3.28
C ALA A 181 28.01 3.40 -3.79
N PRO A 182 27.18 2.79 -4.67
CA PRO A 182 27.51 1.50 -5.25
C PRO A 182 28.85 1.60 -5.98
N GLN A 183 29.77 0.68 -5.66
CA GLN A 183 31.00 0.47 -6.43
C GLN A 183 30.69 -0.16 -7.79
#